data_AF-A0A2A9PLN0-F1
#
_entry.id   AF-A0A2A9PLN0-F1
#
_cell.length_a   1.000
_cell.length_b   1.000
_cell.length_c   1.000
_cell.angle_alpha   90.00
_cell.angle_beta   90.00
_cell.angle_gamma   90.00
#
_symmetry.space_group_name_H-M   'P 1'
#
loop_
_entity.id
_entity.type
_entity.pdbx_description
1 polymer ?
#
loop_
_entity_poly.entity_id
_entity_poly.type
_entity_poly.pdbx_seq_one_letter_code
_entity_poly.pdbx_strand_id
1 'polypeptide(L)'
;MPQEEGDDRPELLEKLTLLKWIFEMRETLHRTIYDILSDRNRRYREVVEAPYRLAGNTEKLKSAEAFFTQDAAWRAHAYGKEMLDRTRQLQTVVEEAVERGVALQLSAFWDIAPPLRQLLDSIPDDLENFGVQVPPWEVEENPSYYEHPLQYLYSLLQHAEKSTHQFIESHTNLLCLLHEVKGAVVKAQARTWATQMGEADGTSEEREEQAEAMRRREDRRLTEDLKEKVREVQDQWSSALGDGIKSVKERTGAWLLQKGGWDEALEESAGFGGV
;
A
#
# COMPACT_ATOMS: atom_id res chain seq x y z
N MET A 1 -5.19 -12.44 33.37
CA MET A 1 -4.57 -11.18 32.93
C MET A 1 -5.66 -10.44 32.18
N PRO A 2 -6.00 -9.19 32.54
CA PRO A 2 -6.92 -8.43 31.72
C PRO A 2 -6.29 -8.26 30.34
N GLN A 3 -7.05 -8.55 29.29
CA GLN A 3 -6.67 -8.20 27.92
C GLN A 3 -6.48 -6.69 27.90
N GLU A 4 -5.24 -6.24 27.91
CA GLU A 4 -4.93 -4.82 27.68
C GLU A 4 -5.44 -4.47 26.29
N GLU A 5 -6.36 -3.50 26.27
CA GLU A 5 -6.87 -2.75 25.13
C GLU A 5 -5.79 -2.59 24.05
N GLY A 6 -5.87 -3.41 23.00
CA GLY A 6 -4.98 -3.36 21.84
C GLY A 6 -5.36 -2.31 20.81
N ASP A 7 -6.31 -1.41 21.10
CA ASP A 7 -7.07 -0.67 20.08
C ASP A 7 -7.00 0.88 20.18
N ASP A 8 -6.19 1.43 21.09
CA ASP A 8 -6.11 2.90 21.28
C ASP A 8 -4.96 3.59 20.52
N ARG A 9 -4.10 2.82 19.84
CA ARG A 9 -2.98 3.38 19.07
C ARG A 9 -3.23 3.15 17.58
N PRO A 10 -3.26 4.21 16.75
CA PRO A 10 -3.50 4.03 15.33
C PRO A 10 -2.44 3.09 14.76
N GLU A 11 -2.89 2.15 13.94
CA GLU A 11 -2.01 1.17 13.32
C GLU A 11 -0.95 1.88 12.46
N LEU A 12 0.17 1.23 12.22
CA LEU A 12 1.24 1.83 11.42
C LEU A 12 0.74 2.31 10.06
N LEU A 13 -0.14 1.52 9.43
CA LEU A 13 -0.76 1.84 8.14
C LEU A 13 -1.55 3.16 8.21
N GLU A 14 -2.35 3.35 9.25
CA GLU A 14 -3.15 4.56 9.45
C GLU A 14 -2.26 5.79 9.64
N LYS A 15 -1.22 5.67 10.49
CA LYS A 15 -0.24 6.75 10.72
C LYS A 15 0.44 7.17 9.42
N LEU A 16 0.88 6.20 8.61
CA LEU A 16 1.55 6.48 7.34
C LEU A 16 0.59 7.03 6.28
N THR A 17 -0.66 6.56 6.27
CA THR A 17 -1.72 7.10 5.38
C THR A 17 -2.01 8.56 5.71
N LEU A 18 -2.16 8.89 7.00
CA LEU A 18 -2.32 10.27 7.45
C LEU A 18 -1.11 11.14 7.09
N LEU A 19 0.10 10.62 7.27
CA LEU A 19 1.33 11.33 6.89
C LEU A 19 1.35 11.63 5.38
N LYS A 20 0.97 10.66 4.54
CA LYS A 20 0.82 10.85 3.09
C LYS A 20 -0.19 11.95 2.77
N TRP A 21 -1.37 11.95 3.40
CA TRP A 21 -2.37 12.99 3.18
C TRP A 21 -1.89 14.39 3.60
N ILE A 22 -1.25 14.51 4.76
CA ILE A 22 -0.67 15.79 5.20
C ILE A 22 0.37 16.28 4.19
N PHE A 23 1.20 15.39 3.67
CA PHE A 23 2.16 15.70 2.61
C PHE A 23 1.47 16.18 1.33
N GLU A 24 0.46 15.48 0.83
CA GLU A 24 -0.29 15.84 -0.38
C GLU A 24 -0.98 17.22 -0.24
N MET A 25 -1.53 17.51 0.93
CA MET A 25 -2.09 18.82 1.25
C MET A 25 -1.01 19.91 1.23
N ARG A 26 0.16 19.63 1.79
CA ARG A 26 1.30 20.56 1.76
C ARG A 26 1.82 20.78 0.35
N GLU A 27 1.90 19.76 -0.49
CA GLU A 27 2.28 19.90 -1.90
C GLU A 27 1.26 20.72 -2.69
N THR A 28 -0.04 20.62 -2.36
CA THR A 28 -1.06 21.49 -2.95
C THR A 28 -0.79 22.96 -2.62
N LEU A 29 -0.39 23.29 -1.39
CA LEU A 29 -0.01 24.65 -1.02
C LEU A 29 1.24 25.13 -1.76
N HIS A 30 2.28 24.28 -1.88
CA HIS A 30 3.48 24.61 -2.65
C HIS A 30 3.15 24.91 -4.11
N ARG A 31 2.27 24.12 -4.74
CA ARG A 31 1.76 24.38 -6.09
C ARG A 31 1.05 25.71 -6.19
N THR A 32 0.12 26.01 -5.28
CA THR A 32 -0.61 27.28 -5.26
C THR A 32 0.32 28.49 -5.14
N ILE A 33 1.35 28.41 -4.29
CA ILE A 33 2.36 29.46 -4.15
C ILE A 33 3.10 29.66 -5.49
N TYR A 34 3.54 28.58 -6.12
CA TYR A 34 4.20 28.63 -7.43
C TYR A 34 3.32 29.26 -8.51
N ASP A 35 2.03 28.89 -8.56
CA ASP A 35 1.08 29.40 -9.55
C ASP A 35 0.86 30.91 -9.37
N ILE A 36 0.69 31.39 -8.13
CA ILE A 36 0.52 32.82 -7.82
C ILE A 36 1.78 33.61 -8.21
N LEU A 37 2.96 33.11 -7.87
CA LEU A 37 4.23 33.78 -8.21
C LEU A 37 4.45 33.81 -9.72
N SER A 38 4.06 32.75 -10.43
CA SER A 38 4.14 32.67 -11.88
C SER A 38 3.16 33.62 -12.57
N ASP A 39 1.92 33.73 -12.07
CA ASP A 39 0.94 34.69 -12.58
C ASP A 39 1.41 36.15 -12.38
N ARG A 40 1.93 36.46 -11.19
CA ARG A 40 2.53 37.77 -10.91
C ARG A 40 3.63 38.11 -11.90
N ASN A 41 4.52 37.16 -12.19
CA ASN A 41 5.62 37.37 -13.13
C ASN A 41 5.13 37.58 -14.58
N ARG A 42 4.09 36.84 -14.98
CA ARG A 42 3.44 37.04 -16.28
C ARG A 42 2.86 38.46 -16.43
N ARG A 43 2.15 38.96 -15.41
CA ARG A 43 1.62 40.33 -15.42
C ARG A 43 2.75 41.37 -15.42
N TYR A 44 3.83 41.11 -14.67
CA TYR A 44 5.00 41.98 -14.68
C TYR A 44 5.66 42.04 -16.06
N ARG A 45 5.78 40.91 -16.75
CA ARG A 45 6.25 40.85 -18.15
C ARG A 45 5.43 41.77 -19.05
N GLU A 46 4.10 41.73 -18.97
CA GLU A 46 3.23 42.59 -19.80
C GLU A 46 3.51 44.09 -19.58
N VAL A 47 3.75 44.49 -18.32
CA VAL A 47 4.11 45.86 -17.97
C VAL A 47 5.49 46.25 -18.53
N VAL A 48 6.47 45.35 -18.51
CA VAL A 48 7.83 45.58 -19.04
C VAL A 48 7.83 45.64 -20.57
N GLU A 49 7.03 44.82 -21.24
CA GLU A 49 6.96 44.77 -22.71
C GLU A 49 6.17 45.92 -23.31
N ALA A 50 5.15 46.45 -22.61
CA ALA A 50 4.25 47.47 -23.14
C ALA A 50 4.96 48.72 -23.70
N PRO A 51 5.96 49.33 -23.01
CA PRO A 51 6.70 50.47 -23.55
C PRO A 51 7.46 50.15 -24.84
N TYR A 52 8.05 48.96 -24.94
CA TYR A 52 8.79 48.55 -26.16
C TYR A 52 7.84 48.30 -27.33
N ARG A 53 6.66 47.74 -27.06
CA ARG A 53 5.60 47.52 -28.04
C ARG A 53 5.06 48.86 -28.57
N LEU A 54 4.82 49.83 -27.70
CA LEU A 54 4.37 51.18 -28.08
C LEU A 54 5.43 51.98 -28.86
N ALA A 55 6.71 51.83 -28.50
CA ALA A 55 7.82 52.48 -29.18
C ALA A 55 8.27 51.79 -30.48
N GLY A 56 7.65 50.66 -30.86
CA GLY A 56 8.06 49.87 -32.03
C GLY A 56 9.46 49.26 -31.92
N ASN A 57 10.01 49.13 -30.71
CA ASN A 57 11.36 48.61 -30.49
C ASN A 57 11.34 47.08 -30.43
N THR A 58 11.42 46.46 -31.61
CA THR A 58 11.34 45.00 -31.79
C THR A 58 12.52 44.25 -31.19
N GLU A 59 13.71 44.85 -31.13
CA GLU A 59 14.91 44.25 -30.56
C GLU A 59 14.78 44.08 -29.04
N LYS A 60 14.40 45.16 -28.33
CA LYS A 60 14.19 45.11 -26.88
C LYS A 60 13.01 44.23 -26.49
N LEU A 61 11.97 44.18 -27.33
CA LEU A 61 10.84 43.27 -27.12
C LEU A 61 11.29 41.81 -27.15
N LYS A 62 12.02 41.40 -28.20
CA LYS A 62 12.57 40.03 -28.31
C LYS A 62 13.50 39.69 -27.16
N SER A 63 14.36 40.63 -26.75
CA SER A 63 15.25 40.43 -25.61
C SER A 63 14.48 40.23 -24.30
N ALA A 64 13.42 41.00 -24.06
CA ALA A 64 12.57 40.86 -22.88
C ALA A 64 11.81 39.52 -22.90
N GLU A 65 11.22 39.14 -24.03
CA GLU A 65 10.53 37.86 -24.21
C GLU A 65 11.46 36.66 -23.94
N ALA A 66 12.69 36.71 -24.46
CA ALA A 66 13.69 35.68 -24.22
C ALA A 66 14.06 35.58 -22.73
N PHE A 67 14.29 36.71 -22.05
CA PHE A 67 14.57 36.75 -20.62
C PHE A 67 13.45 36.12 -19.78
N PHE A 68 12.19 36.52 -20.01
CA PHE A 68 11.07 35.99 -19.25
C PHE A 68 10.76 34.52 -19.56
N THR A 69 11.02 34.08 -20.79
CA THR A 69 10.93 32.66 -21.17
C THR A 69 11.98 31.83 -20.41
N GLN A 70 13.22 32.30 -20.35
CA GLN A 70 14.30 31.64 -19.62
C GLN A 70 14.02 31.63 -18.11
N ASP A 71 13.59 32.74 -17.53
CA ASP A 71 13.20 32.85 -16.13
C ASP A 71 12.06 31.88 -15.79
N ALA A 72 11.02 31.80 -16.64
CA ALA A 72 9.92 30.87 -16.45
C ALA A 72 10.37 29.40 -16.48
N ALA A 73 11.25 29.03 -17.41
CA ALA A 73 11.80 27.68 -17.48
C ALA A 73 12.66 27.36 -16.26
N TRP A 74 13.50 28.29 -15.81
CA TRP A 74 14.32 28.13 -14.60
C TRP A 74 13.45 27.96 -13.34
N ARG A 75 12.41 28.78 -13.17
CA ARG A 75 11.47 28.66 -12.05
C ARG A 75 10.71 27.34 -12.07
N ALA A 76 10.27 26.89 -13.25
CA ALA A 76 9.57 25.61 -13.40
C ALA A 76 10.47 24.43 -12.98
N HIS A 77 11.74 24.45 -13.43
CA HIS A 77 12.73 23.45 -13.04
C HIS A 77 13.05 23.47 -11.55
N ALA A 78 13.28 24.66 -10.97
CA ALA A 78 13.54 24.83 -9.55
C ALA A 78 12.38 24.27 -8.71
N TYR A 79 11.14 24.62 -9.05
CA TYR A 79 9.95 24.06 -8.41
C TYR A 79 9.89 22.52 -8.52
N GLY A 80 10.14 21.97 -9.72
CA GLY A 80 10.14 20.53 -9.94
C GLY A 80 11.16 19.80 -9.08
N LYS A 81 12.37 20.35 -8.99
CA LYS A 81 13.45 19.81 -8.15
C LYS A 81 13.10 19.83 -6.66
N GLU A 82 12.58 20.96 -6.16
CA GLU A 82 12.18 21.04 -4.75
C GLU A 82 11.03 20.07 -4.42
N MET A 83 10.05 19.91 -5.33
CA MET A 83 8.99 18.91 -5.20
C MET A 83 9.59 17.50 -5.14
N LEU A 84 10.51 17.16 -6.04
CA LEU A 84 11.18 15.87 -6.06
C LEU A 84 11.94 15.59 -4.75
N ASP A 85 12.67 16.58 -4.23
CA ASP A 85 13.42 16.44 -2.98
C ASP A 85 12.50 16.19 -1.79
N ARG A 86 11.37 16.90 -1.69
CA ARG A 86 10.36 16.67 -0.64
C ARG A 86 9.70 15.30 -0.77
N THR A 87 9.35 14.86 -1.97
CA THR A 87 8.75 13.53 -2.18
C THR A 87 9.73 12.40 -1.87
N ARG A 88 11.03 12.58 -2.16
CA ARG A 88 12.09 11.63 -1.75
C ARG A 88 12.25 11.54 -0.23
N GLN A 89 12.13 12.67 0.48
CA GLN A 89 12.14 12.67 1.94
C GLN A 89 10.94 11.89 2.49
N LEU A 90 9.73 12.08 1.93
CA LEU A 90 8.57 11.26 2.30
C LEU A 90 8.83 9.78 2.02
N GLN A 91 9.34 9.43 0.83
CA GLN A 91 9.66 8.05 0.48
C GLN A 91 10.60 7.44 1.51
N THR A 92 11.68 8.12 1.89
CA THR A 92 12.66 7.60 2.85
C THR A 92 11.99 7.28 4.20
N VAL A 93 11.15 8.19 4.70
CA VAL A 93 10.43 7.99 5.97
C VAL A 93 9.44 6.84 5.90
N VAL A 94 8.66 6.74 4.81
CA VAL A 94 7.67 5.68 4.62
C VAL A 94 8.35 4.33 4.39
N GLU A 95 9.42 4.28 3.61
CA GLU A 95 10.18 3.06 3.31
C GLU A 95 10.79 2.47 4.59
N GLU A 96 11.50 3.28 5.39
CA GLU A 96 12.03 2.81 6.67
C GLU A 96 10.94 2.36 7.65
N ALA A 97 9.80 3.05 7.67
CA ALA A 97 8.69 2.69 8.56
C ALA A 97 8.03 1.38 8.12
N VAL A 98 7.81 1.19 6.82
CA VAL A 98 7.25 -0.04 6.25
C VAL A 98 8.21 -1.21 6.46
N GLU A 99 9.50 -1.06 6.18
CA GLU A 99 10.51 -2.12 6.40
C GLU A 99 10.54 -2.57 7.86
N ARG A 100 10.58 -1.63 8.81
CA ARG A 100 10.55 -1.96 10.25
C ARG A 100 9.22 -2.58 10.67
N GLY A 101 8.10 -2.08 10.15
CA GLY A 101 6.77 -2.58 10.46
C GLY A 101 6.57 -4.00 9.99
N VAL A 102 6.89 -4.27 8.72
CA VAL A 102 6.85 -5.60 8.09
C VAL A 102 7.77 -6.57 8.83
N ALA A 103 8.99 -6.17 9.19
CA ALA A 103 9.90 -7.05 9.93
C ALA A 103 9.37 -7.42 11.33
N LEU A 104 8.84 -6.44 12.07
CA LEU A 104 8.27 -6.67 13.41
C LEU A 104 7.06 -7.58 13.34
N GLN A 105 6.15 -7.29 12.42
CA GLN A 105 4.98 -8.12 12.19
C GLN A 105 5.45 -9.54 11.86
N LEU A 106 6.26 -9.72 10.81
CA LEU A 106 6.73 -11.04 10.36
C LEU A 106 7.39 -11.84 11.50
N SER A 107 8.15 -11.19 12.38
CA SER A 107 8.69 -11.83 13.59
C SER A 107 7.58 -12.39 14.49
N ALA A 108 6.56 -11.60 14.79
CA ALA A 108 5.43 -12.04 15.62
C ALA A 108 4.65 -13.20 14.97
N PHE A 109 4.55 -13.23 13.64
CA PHE A 109 3.96 -14.37 12.93
C PHE A 109 4.79 -15.64 13.11
N TRP A 110 6.12 -15.56 12.97
CA TRP A 110 6.99 -16.72 13.15
C TRP A 110 7.09 -17.18 14.61
N ASP A 111 6.72 -16.36 15.59
CA ASP A 111 6.60 -16.80 16.98
C ASP A 111 5.37 -17.72 17.18
N ILE A 112 4.32 -17.54 16.39
CA ILE A 112 3.02 -18.24 16.55
C ILE A 112 2.82 -19.35 15.51
N ALA A 113 3.34 -19.18 14.30
CA ALA A 113 3.11 -20.11 13.19
C ALA A 113 3.65 -21.53 13.43
N PRO A 114 4.90 -21.74 13.90
CA PRO A 114 5.41 -23.09 14.16
C PRO A 114 4.61 -23.89 15.20
N PRO A 115 4.26 -23.37 16.40
CA PRO A 115 3.47 -24.14 17.35
C PRO A 115 2.04 -24.41 16.85
N LEU A 116 1.40 -23.47 16.16
CA LEU A 116 0.11 -23.71 15.52
C LEU A 116 0.20 -24.79 14.43
N ARG A 117 1.27 -24.78 13.64
CA ARG A 117 1.52 -25.81 12.62
C ARG A 117 1.66 -27.20 13.25
N GLN A 118 2.40 -27.31 14.36
CA GLN A 118 2.52 -28.57 15.10
C GLN A 118 1.17 -29.07 15.63
N LEU A 119 0.30 -28.17 16.08
CA LEU A 119 -1.06 -28.55 16.50
C LEU A 119 -1.87 -29.09 15.32
N LEU A 120 -1.82 -28.44 14.16
CA LEU A 120 -2.49 -28.91 12.95
C LEU A 120 -1.97 -30.28 12.50
N ASP A 121 -0.65 -30.46 12.51
CA ASP A 121 -0.01 -31.72 12.14
C ASP A 121 -0.28 -32.85 13.15
N SER A 122 -0.66 -32.51 14.40
CA SER A 122 -1.06 -33.50 15.41
C SER A 122 -2.47 -34.07 15.21
N ILE A 123 -3.28 -33.44 14.35
CA ILE A 123 -4.63 -33.90 14.05
C ILE A 123 -4.55 -35.05 13.04
N PRO A 124 -5.02 -36.27 13.39
CA PRO A 124 -4.91 -37.45 12.55
C PRO A 124 -5.69 -37.30 11.25
N ASP A 125 -5.28 -38.06 10.22
CA ASP A 125 -6.03 -38.16 8.96
C ASP A 125 -7.39 -38.84 9.15
N ASP A 126 -7.47 -39.81 10.06
CA ASP A 126 -8.70 -40.49 10.45
C ASP A 126 -9.25 -39.90 11.76
N LEU A 127 -10.46 -39.36 11.68
CA LEU A 127 -11.11 -38.66 12.78
C LEU A 127 -12.07 -39.56 13.59
N GLU A 128 -12.18 -40.86 13.29
CA GLU A 128 -13.18 -41.74 13.92
C GLU A 128 -13.03 -41.84 15.46
N ASN A 129 -11.81 -41.74 15.98
CA ASN A 129 -11.52 -41.74 17.43
C ASN A 129 -10.90 -40.43 17.92
N PHE A 130 -10.94 -39.38 17.10
CA PHE A 130 -10.37 -38.08 17.45
C PHE A 130 -11.41 -37.27 18.22
N GLY A 131 -11.02 -36.81 19.41
CA GLY A 131 -11.88 -36.02 20.30
C GLY A 131 -11.28 -34.65 20.61
N VAL A 132 -12.13 -33.63 20.63
CA VAL A 132 -11.77 -32.26 20.97
C VAL A 132 -12.41 -31.89 22.29
N GLN A 133 -11.66 -31.18 23.14
CA GLN A 133 -12.20 -30.65 24.40
C GLN A 133 -12.88 -29.33 24.12
N VAL A 134 -14.22 -29.33 24.22
CA VAL A 134 -15.03 -28.13 24.07
C VAL A 134 -15.25 -27.49 25.46
N PRO A 135 -14.90 -26.21 25.66
CA PRO A 135 -15.16 -25.52 26.93
C PRO A 135 -16.67 -25.50 27.27
N PRO A 136 -17.07 -25.63 28.55
CA PRO A 136 -18.48 -25.69 28.92
C PRO A 136 -19.33 -24.51 28.44
N TRP A 137 -18.78 -23.29 28.45
CA TRP A 137 -19.47 -22.09 28.00
C TRP A 137 -19.77 -22.10 26.49
N GLU A 138 -18.87 -22.65 25.66
CA GLU A 138 -19.09 -22.77 24.21
C GLU A 138 -20.25 -23.71 23.90
N VAL A 139 -20.41 -24.75 24.73
CA VAL A 139 -21.49 -25.73 24.60
C VAL A 139 -22.83 -25.16 25.09
N GLU A 140 -22.82 -24.27 26.09
CA GLU A 140 -24.01 -23.54 26.52
C GLU A 140 -24.55 -22.65 25.41
N GLU A 141 -23.67 -22.00 24.62
CA GLU A 141 -24.04 -21.18 23.48
C GLU A 141 -24.37 -22.00 22.23
N ASN A 142 -23.70 -23.14 22.03
CA ASN A 142 -23.84 -24.03 20.88
C ASN A 142 -24.11 -25.49 21.32
N PRO A 143 -25.37 -25.86 21.62
CA PRO A 143 -25.70 -27.18 22.14
C PRO A 143 -25.33 -28.35 21.21
N SER A 144 -25.24 -28.11 19.90
CA SER A 144 -24.84 -29.11 18.90
C SER A 144 -23.43 -29.67 19.13
N TYR A 145 -22.56 -28.94 19.83
CA TYR A 145 -21.20 -29.37 20.15
C TYR A 145 -21.17 -30.58 21.09
N TYR A 146 -22.26 -30.90 21.81
CA TYR A 146 -22.38 -32.15 22.56
C TYR A 146 -22.40 -33.38 21.64
N GLU A 147 -23.15 -33.30 20.55
CA GLU A 147 -23.33 -34.42 19.61
C GLU A 147 -22.23 -34.44 18.54
N HIS A 148 -21.76 -33.24 18.15
CA HIS A 148 -20.79 -33.05 17.09
C HIS A 148 -19.65 -32.10 17.52
N PRO A 149 -18.76 -32.52 18.42
CA PRO A 149 -17.67 -31.67 18.95
C PRO A 149 -16.68 -31.20 17.87
N LEU A 150 -16.62 -31.86 16.71
CA LEU A 150 -15.79 -31.43 15.59
C LEU A 150 -16.31 -30.17 14.89
N GLN A 151 -17.57 -29.76 15.12
CA GLN A 151 -18.05 -28.45 14.69
C GLN A 151 -17.26 -27.32 15.37
N TYR A 152 -16.89 -27.50 16.65
CA TYR A 152 -16.06 -26.54 17.39
C TYR A 152 -14.64 -26.45 16.81
N LEU A 153 -14.05 -27.59 16.42
CA LEU A 153 -12.76 -27.56 15.72
C LEU A 153 -12.86 -26.80 14.39
N TYR A 154 -13.93 -27.05 13.63
CA TYR A 154 -14.13 -26.38 12.35
C TYR A 154 -14.24 -24.86 12.52
N SER A 155 -15.02 -24.38 13.49
CA SER A 155 -15.14 -22.95 13.79
C SER A 155 -13.80 -22.35 14.23
N LEU A 156 -13.04 -23.04 15.11
CA LEU A 156 -11.70 -22.61 15.51
C LEU A 156 -10.74 -22.49 14.33
N LEU A 157 -10.72 -23.47 13.42
CA LEU A 157 -9.86 -23.46 12.23
C LEU A 157 -10.20 -22.27 11.32
N GLN A 158 -11.48 -21.96 11.17
CA GLN A 158 -11.95 -20.84 10.38
C GLN A 158 -11.58 -19.49 10.99
N HIS A 159 -11.74 -19.33 12.31
CA HIS A 159 -11.30 -18.13 13.00
C HIS A 159 -9.78 -17.96 12.93
N ALA A 160 -9.02 -19.05 13.08
CA ALA A 160 -7.57 -19.05 12.96
C ALA A 160 -7.13 -18.69 11.53
N GLU A 161 -7.77 -19.24 10.50
CA GLU A 161 -7.52 -18.89 9.10
C GLU A 161 -7.70 -17.39 8.89
N LYS A 162 -8.87 -16.85 9.27
CA LYS A 162 -9.20 -15.44 9.08
C LYS A 162 -8.24 -14.52 9.84
N SER A 163 -8.01 -14.79 11.12
CA SER A 163 -7.15 -13.94 11.97
C SER A 163 -5.70 -13.96 11.50
N THR A 164 -5.16 -15.11 11.10
CA THR A 164 -3.78 -15.20 10.60
C THR A 164 -3.66 -14.67 9.17
N HIS A 165 -4.72 -14.70 8.37
CA HIS A 165 -4.72 -14.10 7.03
C HIS A 165 -4.76 -12.57 7.09
N GLN A 166 -5.54 -11.98 8.00
CA GLN A 166 -5.59 -10.52 8.20
C GLN A 166 -4.21 -9.91 8.48
N PHE A 167 -3.34 -10.67 9.14
CA PHE A 167 -1.97 -10.28 9.37
C PHE A 167 -1.20 -10.10 8.03
N ILE A 168 -1.43 -10.96 7.03
CA ILE A 168 -0.82 -10.85 5.69
C ILE A 168 -1.44 -9.72 4.87
N GLU A 169 -2.74 -9.48 5.01
CA GLU A 169 -3.40 -8.33 4.41
C GLU A 169 -2.79 -7.02 4.91
N SER A 170 -2.46 -6.92 6.20
CA SER A 170 -1.76 -5.77 6.78
C SER A 170 -0.41 -5.49 6.10
N HIS A 171 0.41 -6.53 5.85
CA HIS A 171 1.68 -6.41 5.11
C HIS A 171 1.46 -5.92 3.69
N THR A 172 0.48 -6.52 3.01
CA THR A 172 0.12 -6.17 1.63
C THR A 172 -0.27 -4.70 1.54
N ASN A 173 -1.07 -4.21 2.49
CA ASN A 173 -1.50 -2.81 2.55
C ASN A 173 -0.32 -1.84 2.77
N LEU A 174 0.64 -2.19 3.64
CA LEU A 174 1.86 -1.39 3.83
C LEU A 174 2.72 -1.34 2.56
N LEU A 175 2.86 -2.47 1.85
CA LEU A 175 3.57 -2.53 0.58
C LEU A 175 2.88 -1.71 -0.52
N CYS A 176 1.55 -1.76 -0.59
CA CYS A 176 0.75 -0.94 -1.50
C CYS A 176 0.94 0.56 -1.22
N LEU A 177 0.93 0.97 0.05
CA LEU A 177 1.18 2.37 0.42
C LEU A 177 2.60 2.81 0.02
N LEU A 178 3.62 1.96 0.25
CA LEU A 178 4.98 2.24 -0.21
C LEU A 178 5.07 2.36 -1.73
N HIS A 179 4.37 1.50 -2.47
CA HIS A 179 4.26 1.56 -3.92
C HIS A 179 3.68 2.89 -4.39
N GLU A 180 2.59 3.38 -3.78
CA GLU A 180 2.01 4.68 -4.09
C GLU A 180 3.00 5.83 -3.90
N VAL A 181 3.74 5.83 -2.79
CA VAL A 181 4.74 6.85 -2.49
C VAL A 181 5.92 6.79 -3.46
N LYS A 182 6.40 5.59 -3.81
CA LYS A 182 7.43 5.41 -4.85
C LYS A 182 6.93 5.92 -6.21
N GLY A 183 5.69 5.64 -6.58
CA GLY A 183 5.06 6.17 -7.79
C GLY A 183 4.98 7.71 -7.79
N ALA A 184 4.73 8.34 -6.65
CA ALA A 184 4.79 9.80 -6.53
C ALA A 184 6.20 10.36 -6.79
N VAL A 185 7.25 9.66 -6.36
CA VAL A 185 8.64 10.03 -6.68
C VAL A 185 8.90 9.91 -8.19
N VAL A 186 8.46 8.82 -8.84
CA VAL A 186 8.62 8.65 -10.30
C VAL A 186 7.93 9.80 -11.06
N LYS A 187 6.70 10.18 -10.65
CA LYS A 187 5.99 11.34 -11.22
C LYS A 187 6.77 12.65 -11.04
N ALA A 188 7.35 12.88 -9.86
CA ALA A 188 8.15 14.07 -9.59
C ALA A 188 9.48 14.09 -10.39
N GLN A 189 10.10 12.91 -10.60
CA GLN A 189 11.28 12.75 -11.43
C GLN A 189 10.98 13.08 -12.90
N ALA A 190 9.90 12.54 -13.45
CA ALA A 190 9.46 12.83 -14.81
C ALA A 190 9.21 14.33 -15.03
N ARG A 191 8.56 15.00 -14.06
CA ARG A 191 8.36 16.46 -14.10
C ARG A 191 9.67 17.24 -14.08
N THR A 192 10.63 16.81 -13.27
CA THR A 192 11.95 17.46 -13.20
C THR A 192 12.71 17.27 -14.52
N TRP A 193 12.64 16.08 -15.11
CA TRP A 193 13.23 15.79 -16.41
C TRP A 193 12.65 16.67 -17.53
N ALA A 194 11.32 16.78 -17.60
CA ALA A 194 10.64 17.59 -18.60
C ALA A 194 11.00 19.09 -18.50
N THR A 195 11.35 19.56 -17.30
CA THR A 195 11.68 20.98 -17.04
C THR A 195 13.19 21.26 -17.07
N GLN A 196 14.04 20.24 -17.19
CA GLN A 196 15.50 20.39 -17.15
C GLN A 196 16.00 21.23 -18.33
N MET A 197 16.87 22.21 -18.02
CA MET A 197 17.53 23.07 -19.02
C MET A 197 18.98 22.61 -19.21
N GLY A 198 19.28 21.96 -20.35
CA GLY A 198 20.65 21.64 -20.79
C GLY A 198 20.79 20.31 -21.55
N GLU A 199 21.49 20.36 -22.70
CA GLU A 199 22.01 19.27 -23.58
C GLU A 199 21.06 18.17 -24.10
N ALA A 200 19.78 18.16 -23.72
CA ALA A 200 18.81 17.28 -24.37
C ALA A 200 18.47 17.83 -25.76
N ASP A 201 18.97 17.15 -26.80
CA ASP A 201 18.62 17.40 -28.20
C ASP A 201 17.12 17.08 -28.37
N GLY A 202 16.31 18.10 -28.62
CA GLY A 202 14.88 17.93 -28.86
C GLY A 202 13.98 19.10 -28.47
N THR A 203 12.80 19.11 -29.07
CA THR A 203 11.73 20.08 -28.78
C THR A 203 11.18 19.89 -27.36
N SER A 204 10.37 20.85 -26.89
CA SER A 204 9.68 20.70 -25.59
C SER A 204 8.77 19.48 -25.55
N GLU A 205 8.16 19.13 -26.68
CA GLU A 205 7.22 18.02 -26.83
C GLU A 205 7.95 16.67 -26.75
N GLU A 206 9.09 16.53 -27.44
CA GLU A 206 9.93 15.33 -27.38
C GLU A 206 10.45 15.06 -25.95
N ARG A 207 10.79 16.10 -25.20
CA ARG A 207 11.21 15.97 -23.79
C ARG A 207 10.09 15.49 -22.88
N GLU A 208 8.86 15.97 -23.11
CA GLU A 208 7.69 15.54 -22.36
C GLU A 208 7.32 14.09 -22.68
N GLU A 209 7.39 13.69 -23.96
CA GLU A 209 7.20 12.30 -24.37
C GLU A 209 8.24 11.36 -23.77
N GLN A 210 9.52 11.75 -23.76
CA GLN A 210 10.60 10.98 -23.14
C GLN A 210 10.41 10.84 -21.63
N ALA A 211 10.04 11.94 -20.94
CA ALA A 211 9.75 11.92 -19.51
C ALA A 211 8.58 10.97 -19.18
N GLU A 212 7.53 11.00 -19.99
CA GLU A 212 6.37 10.14 -19.79
C GLU A 212 6.66 8.68 -20.15
N ALA A 213 7.48 8.41 -21.16
CA ALA A 213 7.95 7.06 -21.49
C ALA A 213 8.81 6.46 -20.37
N MET A 214 9.72 7.25 -19.79
CA MET A 214 10.51 6.88 -18.61
C MET A 214 9.59 6.58 -17.43
N ARG A 215 8.63 7.46 -17.15
CA ARG A 215 7.65 7.29 -16.08
C ARG A 215 6.87 5.97 -16.21
N ARG A 216 6.30 5.69 -17.38
CA ARG A 216 5.55 4.44 -17.63
C ARG A 216 6.41 3.18 -17.49
N ARG A 217 7.71 3.28 -17.80
CA ARG A 217 8.65 2.16 -17.60
C ARG A 217 8.87 1.90 -16.11
N GLU A 218 9.18 2.94 -15.35
CA GLU A 218 9.41 2.80 -13.91
C GLU A 218 8.13 2.43 -13.15
N ASP A 219 6.97 2.99 -13.50
CA ASP A 219 5.68 2.61 -12.92
C ASP A 219 5.42 1.10 -13.09
N ARG A 220 5.66 0.54 -14.30
CA ARG A 220 5.56 -0.91 -14.54
C ARG A 220 6.52 -1.71 -13.68
N ARG A 221 7.78 -1.28 -13.58
CA ARG A 221 8.78 -1.95 -12.75
C ARG A 221 8.38 -1.96 -11.27
N LEU A 222 7.85 -0.85 -10.75
CA LEU A 222 7.36 -0.76 -9.38
C LEU A 222 6.14 -1.65 -9.14
N THR A 223 5.27 -1.82 -10.14
CA THR A 223 4.12 -2.74 -10.04
C THR A 223 4.58 -4.19 -10.03
N GLU A 224 5.58 -4.58 -10.83
CA GLU A 224 6.12 -5.94 -10.79
C GLU A 224 6.85 -6.23 -9.46
N ASP A 225 7.64 -5.29 -8.93
CA ASP A 225 8.26 -5.41 -7.60
C ASP A 225 7.22 -5.58 -6.48
N LEU A 226 6.10 -4.83 -6.56
CA LEU A 226 4.99 -4.99 -5.61
C LEU A 226 4.37 -6.39 -5.72
N LYS A 227 4.07 -6.87 -6.92
CA LYS A 227 3.48 -8.20 -7.13
C LYS A 227 4.38 -9.31 -6.60
N GLU A 228 5.68 -9.22 -6.86
CA GLU A 228 6.66 -10.19 -6.36
C GLU A 228 6.66 -10.23 -4.82
N LYS A 229 6.75 -9.07 -4.16
CA LYS A 229 6.73 -8.99 -2.69
C LYS A 229 5.41 -9.47 -2.09
N VAL A 230 4.27 -9.08 -2.66
CA VAL A 230 2.96 -9.55 -2.19
C VAL A 230 2.86 -11.07 -2.32
N ARG A 231 3.32 -11.61 -3.44
CA ARG A 231 3.36 -13.06 -3.64
C ARG A 231 4.26 -13.75 -2.61
N GLU A 232 5.46 -13.25 -2.35
CA GLU A 232 6.36 -13.82 -1.34
C GLU A 232 5.69 -13.89 0.04
N VAL A 233 5.01 -12.82 0.46
CA VAL A 233 4.30 -12.78 1.74
C VAL A 233 3.13 -13.78 1.77
N GLN A 234 2.37 -13.88 0.67
CA GLN A 234 1.28 -14.86 0.54
C GLN A 234 1.79 -16.30 0.57
N ASP A 235 2.90 -16.58 -0.13
CA ASP A 235 3.53 -17.90 -0.19
C ASP A 235 4.07 -18.31 1.19
N GLN A 236 4.65 -17.37 1.95
CA GLN A 236 5.09 -17.60 3.32
C GLN A 236 3.94 -18.00 4.24
N TRP A 237 2.80 -17.30 4.18
CA TRP A 237 1.64 -17.66 5.00
C TRP A 237 1.02 -18.99 4.60
N SER A 238 0.85 -19.21 3.29
CA SER A 238 0.23 -20.42 2.75
C SER A 238 1.04 -21.65 3.18
N SER A 239 2.35 -21.60 2.99
CA SER A 239 3.25 -22.71 3.36
C SER A 239 3.37 -22.91 4.88
N ALA A 240 3.41 -21.83 5.67
CA ALA A 240 3.58 -21.94 7.12
C ALA A 240 2.32 -22.43 7.84
N LEU A 241 1.13 -21.93 7.45
CA LEU A 241 -0.13 -22.21 8.14
C LEU A 241 -1.30 -22.48 7.18
N GLY A 242 -1.47 -21.66 6.13
CA GLY A 242 -2.67 -21.66 5.30
C GLY A 242 -3.03 -23.04 4.73
N ASP A 243 -2.05 -23.75 4.16
CA ASP A 243 -2.25 -25.09 3.60
C ASP A 243 -2.63 -26.12 4.67
N GLY A 244 -2.02 -26.01 5.86
CA GLY A 244 -2.31 -26.89 6.99
C GLY A 244 -3.74 -26.67 7.51
N ILE A 245 -4.13 -25.41 7.74
CA ILE A 245 -5.47 -25.06 8.20
C ILE A 245 -6.51 -25.52 7.18
N LYS A 246 -6.29 -25.22 5.89
CA LYS A 246 -7.18 -25.62 4.81
C LYS A 246 -7.36 -27.13 4.75
N SER A 247 -6.26 -27.90 4.81
CA SER A 247 -6.32 -29.36 4.78
C SER A 247 -7.12 -29.93 5.94
N VAL A 248 -6.86 -29.48 7.18
CA VAL A 248 -7.60 -29.95 8.37
C VAL A 248 -9.08 -29.55 8.26
N LYS A 249 -9.37 -28.33 7.80
CA LYS A 249 -10.74 -27.81 7.65
C LYS A 249 -11.53 -28.62 6.64
N GLU A 250 -10.96 -28.91 5.47
CA GLU A 250 -11.58 -29.74 4.42
C GLU A 250 -11.87 -31.17 4.93
N ARG A 251 -10.91 -31.81 5.63
CA ARG A 251 -11.13 -33.13 6.24
C ARG A 251 -12.23 -33.12 7.30
N THR A 252 -12.21 -32.12 8.18
CA THR A 252 -13.20 -31.97 9.26
C THR A 252 -14.60 -31.73 8.69
N GLY A 253 -14.72 -30.87 7.67
CA GLY A 253 -16.00 -30.63 6.99
C GLY A 253 -16.54 -31.87 6.28
N ALA A 254 -15.69 -32.61 5.58
CA ALA A 254 -16.08 -33.87 4.94
C ALA A 254 -16.58 -34.92 5.96
N TRP A 255 -15.92 -35.01 7.12
CA TRP A 255 -16.35 -35.90 8.20
C TRP A 255 -17.70 -35.50 8.78
N LEU A 256 -17.91 -34.20 9.04
CA LEU A 256 -19.18 -33.67 9.55
C LEU A 256 -20.33 -33.96 8.56
N LEU A 257 -20.11 -33.77 7.26
CA LEU A 257 -21.08 -34.14 6.22
C LEU A 257 -21.40 -35.63 6.23
N GLN A 258 -20.39 -36.50 6.37
CA GLN A 258 -20.57 -37.95 6.38
C GLN A 258 -21.35 -38.44 7.62
N LYS A 259 -21.09 -37.86 8.79
CA LYS A 259 -21.70 -38.26 10.07
C LYS A 259 -22.99 -37.49 10.38
N GLY A 260 -23.45 -36.63 9.47
CA GLY A 260 -24.68 -35.84 9.62
C GLY A 260 -24.56 -34.68 10.61
N GLY A 261 -23.34 -34.29 10.99
CA GLY A 261 -23.05 -33.18 11.89
C GLY A 261 -22.71 -31.87 11.20
N TRP A 262 -22.95 -31.75 9.89
CA TRP A 262 -22.75 -30.49 9.18
C TRP A 262 -23.89 -29.51 9.49
N ASP A 263 -23.54 -28.25 9.74
CA ASP A 263 -24.47 -27.15 9.97
C ASP A 263 -24.20 -26.06 8.93
N GLU A 264 -25.25 -25.60 8.23
CA GLU A 264 -25.17 -24.54 7.22
C GLU A 264 -24.68 -23.20 7.81
N ALA A 265 -24.88 -22.96 9.12
CA ALA A 265 -24.34 -21.79 9.81
C ALA A 265 -22.79 -21.75 9.81
N LEU A 266 -22.13 -22.91 9.65
CA LEU A 266 -20.67 -22.99 9.49
C LEU A 266 -20.21 -22.50 8.11
N GLU A 267 -21.08 -22.46 7.10
CA GLU A 267 -20.80 -21.83 5.80
C GLU A 267 -21.05 -20.32 5.81
N GLU A 268 -22.09 -19.84 6.49
CA GLU A 268 -22.40 -18.40 6.54
C GLU A 268 -21.28 -17.58 7.19
N SER A 269 -20.62 -18.15 8.21
CA SER A 269 -19.44 -17.55 8.82
C SER A 269 -18.23 -17.53 7.87
N ALA A 270 -18.21 -18.35 6.80
CA ALA A 270 -17.12 -18.45 5.83
C ALA A 270 -17.20 -17.36 4.73
N GLY A 271 -18.36 -16.71 4.57
CA GLY A 271 -18.61 -15.72 3.51
C GLY A 271 -18.11 -14.30 3.77
N PHE A 272 -17.68 -13.95 5.00
CA PHE A 272 -17.27 -12.58 5.35
C PHE A 272 -15.80 -12.27 5.02
N GLY A 273 -15.40 -12.51 3.77
CA GLY A 273 -14.06 -12.20 3.25
C GLY A 273 -13.97 -11.99 1.74
N GLY A 274 -15.10 -11.91 1.03
CA GLY A 274 -15.13 -11.73 -0.42
C GLY A 274 -15.99 -10.56 -0.85
N VAL A 275 -15.46 -9.34 -0.76
CA VAL A 275 -15.77 -8.19 -1.64
C VAL A 275 -14.51 -7.36 -1.80
#